data_AF-A0A554UMV4-F1
#
_entry.id   AF-A0A554UMV4-F1
#
_cell.length_a   1.000
_cell.length_b   1.000
_cell.length_c   1.000
_cell.angle_alpha   90.00
_cell.angle_beta   90.00
_cell.angle_gamma   90.00
#
_symmetry.space_group_name_H-M   'P 1'
#
loop_
_entity.id
_entity.type
_entity.pdbx_description
1 polymer ?
#
loop_
_entity_poly.entity_id
_entity_poly.type
_entity_poly.pdbx_seq_one_letter_code
_entity_poly.pdbx_strand_id
1 'polypeptide(L)' 'MSEPENSGDSLVLERTPVEGSCPRCGAEELRRYPVIAETGWLEVVKCQNCLLSTERTPWNRLGPIQLLVDMI' A
#
# COMPACT_ATOMS: atom_id res chain seq x y z
N MET A 1 3.27 -37.09 -2.95
CA MET A 1 3.86 -36.08 -3.85
C MET A 1 4.10 -34.86 -3.00
N SER A 2 5.35 -34.64 -2.59
CA SER A 2 5.71 -33.47 -1.77
C SER A 2 6.10 -32.35 -2.71
N GLU A 3 5.36 -31.26 -2.72
CA GLU A 3 5.68 -30.06 -3.50
C GLU A 3 6.93 -29.39 -2.93
N PRO A 4 7.85 -28.88 -3.76
CA PRO A 4 9.01 -28.15 -3.28
C PRO A 4 8.56 -26.86 -2.59
N GLU A 5 8.98 -26.71 -1.35
CA GLU A 5 8.82 -25.53 -0.52
C GLU A 5 9.43 -24.29 -1.22
N ASN A 6 8.54 -23.41 -1.68
CA ASN A 6 8.87 -22.17 -2.37
C ASN A 6 9.66 -21.26 -1.42
N SER A 7 10.99 -21.37 -1.49
CA SER A 7 11.96 -20.57 -0.73
C SER A 7 12.23 -19.21 -1.39
N GLY A 8 11.20 -18.62 -2.02
CA GLY A 8 11.27 -17.31 -2.66
C GLY A 8 10.64 -16.26 -1.76
N ASP A 9 11.42 -15.22 -1.46
CA ASP A 9 11.02 -14.02 -0.72
C ASP A 9 9.58 -13.60 -1.07
N SER A 10 8.67 -13.70 -0.11
CA SER A 10 7.28 -13.37 -0.36
C SER A 10 7.19 -11.89 -0.75
N LEU A 11 6.49 -11.58 -1.84
CA LEU A 11 6.24 -10.20 -2.23
C LEU A 11 5.32 -9.54 -1.19
N VAL A 12 5.93 -8.89 -0.20
CA VAL A 12 5.23 -8.14 0.84
C VAL A 12 5.12 -6.70 0.40
N LEU A 13 3.89 -6.17 0.45
CA LEU A 13 3.69 -4.74 0.28
C LEU A 13 4.11 -4.00 1.54
N GLU A 14 5.15 -3.16 1.44
CA GLU A 14 5.55 -2.28 2.52
C GLU A 14 4.47 -1.22 2.81
N ARG A 15 4.24 -0.97 4.11
CA ARG A 15 3.28 0.02 4.61
C ARG A 15 3.99 0.98 5.55
N THR A 16 4.31 2.17 5.05
CA THR A 16 5.08 3.17 5.78
C THR A 16 4.22 3.84 6.85
N PRO A 17 4.65 3.90 8.13
CA PRO A 17 4.00 4.70 9.17
C PRO A 17 3.83 6.16 8.73
N VAL A 18 2.72 6.77 9.14
CA VAL A 18 2.47 8.21 8.99
C VAL A 18 2.09 8.75 10.36
N GLU A 19 2.70 9.87 10.76
CA GLU A 19 2.38 10.53 12.02
C GLU A 19 0.97 11.18 11.99
N GLY A 20 0.36 11.30 13.17
CA GLY A 20 -0.95 11.93 13.35
C GLY A 20 -2.06 10.94 13.68
N SER A 21 -3.26 11.47 13.94
CA SER A 21 -4.41 10.69 14.39
C SER A 21 -5.49 10.61 13.32
N CYS A 22 -6.16 9.46 13.23
CA CYS A 22 -7.30 9.28 12.35
C CYS A 22 -8.45 10.24 12.73
N PRO A 23 -8.95 11.07 11.80
CA PRO A 23 -10.00 12.05 12.11
C PRO A 23 -11.36 11.42 12.44
N ARG A 24 -11.53 10.11 12.19
CA ARG A 24 -12.78 9.39 12.49
C ARG A 24 -12.74 8.63 13.81
N CYS A 25 -11.64 7.96 14.14
CA CYS A 25 -11.56 7.09 15.32
C CYS A 25 -10.46 7.47 16.32
N GLY A 26 -9.69 8.51 16.06
CA GLY A 26 -8.61 9.00 16.93
C GLY A 26 -7.34 8.14 16.97
N ALA A 27 -7.32 6.95 16.33
CA ALA A 27 -6.16 6.06 16.37
C ALA A 27 -4.97 6.63 15.59
N GLU A 28 -3.75 6.42 16.10
CA GLU A 28 -2.49 6.90 15.51
C GLU A 28 -1.85 5.90 14.54
N GLU A 29 -2.56 4.82 14.24
CA GLU A 29 -2.10 3.77 13.32
C GLU A 29 -2.41 4.13 11.85
N LEU A 30 -1.83 5.22 11.36
CA LEU A 30 -1.91 5.61 9.96
C LEU A 30 -0.77 4.98 9.16
N ARG A 31 -1.07 4.48 7.96
CA ARG A 31 -0.09 3.90 7.04
C ARG A 31 -0.27 4.43 5.63
N ARG A 32 0.84 4.71 4.95
CA ARG A 32 0.91 5.06 3.53
C ARG A 32 1.29 3.86 2.69
N TYR A 33 0.51 3.56 1.65
CA TYR A 33 0.78 2.45 0.71
C TYR A 33 -0.13 2.53 -0.53
N PRO A 34 0.27 1.89 -1.65
CA PRO A 34 -0.57 1.81 -2.84
C PRO A 34 -1.75 0.83 -2.66
N VAL A 35 -2.89 1.18 -3.26
CA VAL A 35 -4.07 0.31 -3.35
C VAL A 35 -4.68 0.40 -4.75
N ILE A 36 -5.35 -0.67 -5.18
CA ILE A 36 -6.17 -0.68 -6.40
C ILE A 36 -7.59 -0.22 -6.07
N ALA A 37 -8.15 0.65 -6.91
CA ALA A 37 -9.53 1.11 -6.85
C ALA A 37 -10.13 1.16 -8.27
N GLU A 38 -11.43 1.49 -8.39
CA GLU A 38 -12.11 1.64 -9.68
C GLU A 38 -11.43 2.69 -10.58
N THR A 39 -10.85 3.74 -10.00
CA THR A 39 -10.11 4.79 -10.72
C THR A 39 -8.65 4.41 -11.04
N GLY A 40 -8.27 3.15 -10.82
CA GLY A 40 -6.90 2.67 -10.95
C GLY A 40 -6.12 2.67 -9.63
N TRP A 41 -4.79 2.69 -9.73
CA TRP A 41 -3.90 2.68 -8.59
C TRP A 41 -3.85 4.04 -7.89
N LEU A 42 -3.87 4.01 -6.57
CA LEU A 42 -3.81 5.19 -5.71
C LEU A 42 -2.76 5.00 -4.62
N GLU A 43 -2.00 6.04 -4.27
CA GLU A 43 -1.39 6.13 -2.94
C GLU A 43 -2.47 6.52 -1.95
N VAL A 44 -2.55 5.81 -0.83
CA VAL A 44 -3.46 6.20 0.26
C VAL A 44 -2.70 6.35 1.55
N VAL A 45 -3.15 7.28 2.38
CA VAL A 45 -2.92 7.23 3.83
C VAL A 45 -4.18 6.64 4.45
N LYS A 46 -4.06 5.49 5.11
CA LYS A 46 -5.20 4.72 5.65
C LYS A 46 -5.00 4.37 7.11
N CYS A 47 -6.03 4.62 7.91
CA CYS A 47 -6.09 4.13 9.29
C CYS A 47 -6.20 2.61 9.31
N GLN A 48 -5.31 1.94 10.03
CA GLN A 48 -5.31 0.49 10.15
C GLN A 48 -6.39 -0.04 11.09
N ASN A 49 -6.93 0.81 11.98
CA ASN A 49 -8.02 0.43 12.88
C ASN A 49 -9.41 0.53 12.21
N CYS A 50 -9.78 1.72 11.71
CA CYS A 50 -11.15 1.95 11.17
C CYS A 50 -11.24 1.99 9.64
N LEU A 51 -10.12 1.76 8.94
CA LEU A 51 -10.04 1.69 7.48
C LEU A 51 -10.43 2.95 6.71
N LEU A 52 -10.52 4.11 7.36
CA LEU A 52 -10.69 5.39 6.67
C LEU A 52 -9.41 5.73 5.91
N SER A 53 -9.55 6.08 4.63
CA SER A 53 -8.48 6.74 3.86
C SER A 53 -8.56 8.26 4.10
N THR A 54 -7.53 8.83 4.72
CA THR A 54 -7.44 10.28 4.98
C THR A 54 -6.92 11.05 3.77
N GLU A 55 -6.12 10.40 2.93
CA GLU A 55 -5.59 10.95 1.67
C GLU A 55 -5.70 9.89 0.57
N ARG A 56 -5.91 10.33 -0.67
CA ARG A 56 -5.95 9.50 -1.87
C ARG A 56 -5.38 10.29 -3.05
N THR A 57 -4.26 9.84 -3.61
CA THR A 57 -3.62 10.48 -4.77
C THR A 57 -3.42 9.45 -5.88
N PRO A 58 -3.59 9.80 -7.17
CA PRO A 58 -3.26 8.88 -8.27
C PRO A 58 -1.82 8.37 -8.20
N TRP A 59 -1.63 7.07 -8.42
CA TRP A 59 -0.31 6.43 -8.48
C TRP A 59 0.07 6.08 -9.93
N ASN A 60 1.28 5.55 -10.13
CA ASN A 60 1.69 4.90 -11.36
C ASN A 60 0.68 3.80 -11.78
N ARG A 61 0.65 3.46 -13.08
CA ARG A 61 -0.35 2.54 -13.64
C ARG A 61 -0.13 1.06 -13.30
N LEU A 62 1.06 0.70 -12.82
CA LEU A 62 1.48 -0.69 -12.62
C LEU A 62 1.64 -1.05 -11.14
N GLY A 63 1.16 -0.19 -10.23
CA GLY A 63 1.22 -0.40 -8.79
C GLY A 63 2.66 -0.62 -8.30
N PRO A 64 2.96 -1.75 -7.64
CA PRO A 64 4.29 -2.02 -7.10
C PRO A 64 5.31 -2.44 -8.17
N ILE A 65 4.90 -2.61 -9.43
CA ILE A 65 5.82 -2.98 -10.51
C ILE A 65 6.48 -1.71 -11.06
N GLN A 66 7.80 -1.60 -10.85
CA GLN A 66 8.62 -0.57 -11.47
C GLN A 66 9.27 -1.13 -12.74
N LEU A 67 9.06 -0.49 -13.90
CA LEU A 67 9.74 -0.92 -15.12
C LEU A 67 11.18 -0.40 -15.15
N LEU A 68 12.10 -1.21 -15.69
CA LEU A 68 13.49 -0.79 -15.88
C LEU A 68 13.62 0.47 -16.73
N VAL A 69 12.75 0.63 -17.73
CA VAL A 69 12.74 1.80 -18.63
C VAL A 69 12.35 3.10 -17.92
N ASP A 70 11.65 3.02 -16.79
CA ASP A 70 11.24 4.19 -16.01
C ASP A 70 12.34 4.68 -15.05
N MET A 71 13.48 3.96 -14.97
CA MET A 71 14.61 4.28 -14.07
C MET A 71 15.80 4.96 -14.76
N ILE A 72 15.69 5.25 -16.06
CA ILE A 72 16.78 5.80 -16.89
C ILE A 72 16.42 7.22 -17.31
#